data_AF-A0A4U0ZFX8-F1
#
_entry.id   AF-A0A4U0ZFX8-F1
#
_cell.length_a   1.000
_cell.length_b   1.000
_cell.length_c   1.000
_cell.angle_alpha   90.00
_cell.angle_beta   90.00
_cell.angle_gamma   90.00
#
_symmetry.space_group_name_H-M   'P 1'
#
loop_
_entity.id
_entity.type
_entity.pdbx_description
1 polymer ?
#
loop_
_entity_poly.entity_id
_entity_poly.type
_entity_poly.pdbx_seq_one_letter_code
_entity_poly.pdbx_strand_id
1 'polypeptide(L)'
;MDDEDMVGEIACQMLDFLGFDAVHVFDGQAAVETFQVHKNNGEPFNAVIMDLTIPGGMGGKEAVTEILAVDATAKVFVSSGYSTDPAMVNYREFGFTGVIVKPFDLAAIQEILDKLV
;
A
#
# COMPACT_ATOMS: atom_id res chain seq x y z
N MET A 1 -1.66 2.07 4.13
CA MET A 1 -2.78 1.41 4.84
C MET A 1 -2.18 0.42 5.82
N ASP A 2 -2.44 0.59 7.11
CA ASP A 2 -1.91 -0.25 8.17
C ASP A 2 -2.77 -0.03 9.43
N ASP A 3 -3.19 -1.08 10.14
CA ASP A 3 -3.95 -0.92 11.39
C ASP A 3 -3.06 -0.48 12.56
N GLU A 4 -1.74 -0.71 12.45
CA GLU A 4 -0.76 -0.21 13.40
C GLU A 4 -0.41 1.26 13.07
N ASP A 5 -1.02 2.19 13.80
CA ASP A 5 -0.84 3.65 13.64
C ASP A 5 0.63 4.05 13.53
N MET A 6 1.47 3.55 14.45
CA MET A 6 2.90 3.83 14.47
C MET A 6 3.63 3.37 13.20
N VAL A 7 3.23 2.25 12.60
CA VAL A 7 3.84 1.75 11.35
C VAL A 7 3.45 2.65 10.19
N GLY A 8 2.18 3.05 10.13
CA GLY A 8 1.65 4.00 9.16
C GLY A 8 2.33 5.36 9.23
N GLU A 9 2.41 5.95 10.41
CA GLU A 9 3.06 7.25 10.65
C GLU A 9 4.54 7.23 10.27
N ILE A 10 5.28 6.18 10.64
CA ILE A 10 6.69 6.03 10.27
C ILE A 10 6.85 5.95 8.75
N ALA A 11 5.98 5.20 8.05
CA ALA A 11 6.02 5.13 6.60
C ALA A 11 5.76 6.50 5.94
N CYS A 12 4.78 7.25 6.44
CA CYS A 12 4.52 8.62 5.98
C CYS A 12 5.72 9.55 6.22
N GLN A 13 6.36 9.49 7.39
CA GLN A 13 7.58 10.28 7.68
C GLN A 13 8.75 9.91 6.77
N MET A 14 8.93 8.62 6.46
CA MET A 14 9.96 8.17 5.53
C MET A 14 9.68 8.67 4.11
N LEU A 15 8.42 8.65 3.66
CA LEU A 15 8.03 9.19 2.35
C LEU A 15 8.22 10.70 2.28
N ASP A 16 7.84 11.45 3.33
CA ASP A 16 8.07 12.89 3.44
C ASP A 16 9.56 13.23 3.37
N PHE A 17 10.40 12.48 4.09
CA PHE A 17 11.86 12.63 4.01
C PHE A 17 12.42 12.41 2.59
N LEU A 18 11.79 11.52 1.81
CA LEU A 18 12.15 11.26 0.41
C LEU A 18 11.50 12.26 -0.58
N GLY A 19 10.71 13.22 -0.09
CA GLY A 19 10.08 14.28 -0.90
C GLY A 19 8.71 13.91 -1.48
N PHE A 20 8.04 12.90 -0.92
CA PHE A 20 6.70 12.47 -1.32
C PHE A 20 5.65 12.86 -0.28
N ASP A 21 4.46 13.23 -0.75
CA ASP A 21 3.29 13.39 0.13
C ASP A 21 2.58 12.04 0.31
N ALA A 22 2.10 11.76 1.52
CA ALA A 22 1.54 10.46 1.88
C ALA A 22 0.42 10.59 2.91
N VAL A 23 -0.69 9.89 2.66
CA VAL A 23 -1.82 9.77 3.58
C VAL A 23 -1.88 8.35 4.14
N HIS A 24 -1.99 8.23 5.46
CA HIS A 24 -2.21 6.96 6.14
C HIS A 24 -3.70 6.73 6.43
N VAL A 25 -4.10 5.46 6.37
CA VAL A 25 -5.46 4.95 6.62
C VAL A 25 -5.36 3.59 7.30
N PHE A 26 -6.38 3.24 8.09
CA PHE A 26 -6.31 2.11 9.03
C PHE A 26 -6.81 0.77 8.48
N ASP A 27 -7.59 0.77 7.41
CA ASP A 27 -8.14 -0.46 6.83
C ASP A 27 -8.35 -0.35 5.31
N GLY A 28 -8.68 -1.49 4.69
CA GLY A 28 -8.92 -1.59 3.26
C GLY A 28 -10.10 -0.76 2.76
N GLN A 29 -11.15 -0.60 3.57
CA GLN A 29 -12.31 0.19 3.16
C GLN A 29 -11.93 1.68 3.04
N ALA A 30 -11.28 2.22 4.06
CA ALA A 30 -10.77 3.58 4.06
C ALA A 30 -9.74 3.81 2.93
N ALA A 31 -8.91 2.80 2.62
CA ALA A 31 -7.96 2.86 1.50
C ALA A 31 -8.67 2.97 0.15
N VAL A 32 -9.68 2.14 -0.11
CA VAL A 32 -10.47 2.16 -1.36
C VAL A 32 -11.21 3.49 -1.50
N GLU A 33 -11.90 3.93 -0.45
CA GLU A 33 -12.64 5.21 -0.44
C GLU A 33 -11.70 6.39 -0.70
N THR A 34 -10.58 6.46 0.02
CA THR A 34 -9.58 7.52 -0.13
C THR A 34 -8.96 7.54 -1.52
N PHE A 35 -8.62 6.36 -2.06
CA PHE A 35 -8.11 6.22 -3.43
C PHE A 35 -9.11 6.74 -4.46
N GLN A 36 -10.38 6.35 -4.33
CA GLN A 36 -11.42 6.75 -5.27
C GLN A 36 -11.71 8.26 -5.22
N VAL A 37 -11.73 8.86 -4.03
CA VAL A 37 -11.90 10.32 -3.86
C VAL A 37 -10.77 11.08 -4.56
N HIS A 38 -9.51 10.74 -4.28
CA HIS A 38 -8.34 11.39 -4.86
C HIS A 38 -8.29 11.25 -6.38
N LYS A 39 -8.58 10.05 -6.90
CA LYS A 39 -8.68 9.82 -8.35
C LYS A 39 -9.76 10.68 -9.00
N ASN A 40 -10.95 10.76 -8.41
CA ASN A 40 -12.07 11.54 -8.94
C ASN A 40 -11.82 13.05 -8.90
N ASN A 41 -11.00 13.51 -7.94
CA ASN A 41 -10.61 14.92 -7.82
C ASN A 41 -9.45 15.31 -8.77
N GLY A 42 -8.90 14.37 -9.54
CA GLY A 42 -7.77 14.63 -10.44
C GLY A 42 -6.40 14.62 -9.76
N GLU A 43 -6.32 14.09 -8.54
CA GLU A 43 -5.11 13.99 -7.72
C GLU A 43 -4.80 12.52 -7.40
N PRO A 44 -4.66 11.62 -8.39
CA PRO A 44 -4.52 10.18 -8.14
C PRO A 44 -3.21 9.85 -7.41
N PHE A 45 -3.25 8.85 -6.54
CA PHE A 45 -2.04 8.31 -5.91
C PHE A 45 -1.11 7.67 -6.93
N ASN A 46 0.18 7.98 -6.85
CA ASN A 46 1.22 7.34 -7.67
C ASN A 46 1.53 5.91 -7.21
N ALA A 47 1.37 5.66 -5.91
CA ALA A 47 1.61 4.36 -5.28
C ALA A 47 0.69 4.17 -4.07
N VAL A 48 0.33 2.93 -3.78
CA VAL A 48 -0.39 2.55 -2.57
C VAL A 48 0.42 1.46 -1.86
N ILE A 49 0.72 1.67 -0.58
CA ILE A 49 1.35 0.66 0.29
C ILE A 49 0.29 0.18 1.29
N MET A 50 0.09 -1.13 1.39
CA MET A 50 -0.95 -1.70 2.25
C MET A 50 -0.49 -2.94 3.02
N ASP A 51 -0.84 -3.03 4.30
CA ASP A 51 -0.73 -4.29 5.04
C ASP A 51 -1.59 -5.36 4.36
N LEU A 52 -1.07 -6.58 4.33
CA LEU A 52 -1.77 -7.74 3.86
C LEU A 52 -3.00 -8.10 4.71
N THR A 53 -2.89 -7.98 6.04
CA THR A 53 -3.93 -8.47 6.96
C THR A 53 -4.33 -7.39 7.96
N ILE A 54 -5.63 -7.12 8.07
CA ILE A 54 -6.21 -6.19 9.05
C ILE A 54 -7.20 -6.97 9.93
N PRO A 55 -6.93 -7.18 11.23
CA PRO A 55 -7.85 -7.89 12.12
C PRO A 55 -9.21 -7.18 12.22
N GLY A 56 -10.29 -7.89 11.87
CA GLY A 56 -11.65 -7.37 11.99
C GLY A 56 -12.08 -6.36 10.92
N GLY A 57 -11.25 -6.15 9.89
CA GLY A 57 -11.52 -5.24 8.78
C GLY A 57 -11.11 -5.82 7.43
N MET A 58 -11.22 -5.01 6.38
CA MET A 58 -10.76 -5.37 5.03
C MET A 58 -9.23 -5.33 4.97
N GLY A 59 -8.60 -6.43 4.57
CA GLY A 59 -7.16 -6.54 4.39
C GLY A 59 -6.68 -6.11 3.01
N GLY A 60 -5.38 -6.20 2.78
CA GLY A 60 -4.77 -5.83 1.50
C GLY A 60 -5.18 -6.73 0.34
N LYS A 61 -5.48 -8.02 0.58
CA LYS A 61 -5.92 -8.96 -0.48
C LYS A 61 -7.24 -8.53 -1.11
N GLU A 62 -8.19 -8.10 -0.28
CA GLU A 62 -9.46 -7.57 -0.76
C GLU A 62 -9.30 -6.17 -1.34
N ALA A 63 -8.58 -5.28 -0.63
CA ALA A 63 -8.45 -3.88 -1.02
C ALA A 63 -7.76 -3.69 -2.39
N VAL A 64 -6.74 -4.49 -2.72
CA VAL A 64 -6.07 -4.41 -4.03
C VAL A 64 -7.02 -4.71 -5.19
N THR A 65 -7.95 -5.65 -4.99
CA THR A 65 -8.94 -6.02 -6.02
C THR A 65 -9.87 -4.86 -6.31
N GLU A 66 -10.37 -4.20 -5.25
CA GLU A 66 -11.27 -3.04 -5.36
C GLU A 66 -10.54 -1.81 -5.94
N ILE A 67 -9.30 -1.55 -5.51
CA ILE A 67 -8.47 -0.46 -6.08
C ILE A 67 -8.23 -0.68 -7.57
N LEU A 68 -7.92 -1.91 -7.99
CA LEU A 68 -7.71 -2.22 -9.41
C LEU A 68 -9.00 -2.18 -10.23
N ALA A 69 -10.16 -2.42 -9.62
CA ALA A 69 -11.45 -2.22 -10.27
C ALA A 69 -11.74 -0.72 -10.53
N VAL A 70 -11.26 0.16 -9.64
CA VAL A 70 -11.30 1.62 -9.83
C VAL A 70 -10.24 2.09 -10.83
N ASP A 71 -9.03 1.52 -10.78
CA ASP A 71 -7.93 1.82 -11.70
C ASP A 71 -7.04 0.59 -11.97
N ALA A 72 -7.23 -0.03 -13.13
CA ALA A 72 -6.43 -1.20 -13.53
C ALA A 72 -4.93 -0.90 -13.70
N THR A 73 -4.51 0.37 -13.68
CA THR A 73 -3.10 0.79 -13.78
C THR A 73 -2.47 1.15 -12.43
N ALA A 74 -3.24 1.12 -11.33
CA ALA A 74 -2.76 1.47 -10.00
C ALA A 74 -1.53 0.65 -9.57
N LYS A 75 -0.55 1.31 -8.96
CA LYS A 75 0.65 0.68 -8.41
C LYS A 75 0.44 0.37 -6.93
N VAL A 76 0.09 -0.87 -6.64
CA VAL A 76 -0.23 -1.33 -5.28
C VAL A 76 0.87 -2.25 -4.76
N PHE A 77 1.44 -1.95 -3.59
CA PHE A 77 2.49 -2.73 -2.95
C PHE A 77 1.97 -3.32 -1.63
N VAL A 78 2.19 -4.62 -1.46
CA VAL A 78 1.80 -5.32 -0.22
C VAL A 78 2.92 -5.23 0.80
N SER A 79 2.57 -5.00 2.07
CA SER A 79 3.46 -4.99 3.22
C SER A 79 3.06 -6.09 4.19
N SER A 80 4.01 -6.87 4.72
CA SER A 80 3.71 -7.84 5.79
C SER A 80 4.95 -8.26 6.56
N GLY A 81 4.79 -8.61 7.84
CA GLY A 81 5.80 -9.32 8.63
C GLY A 81 5.91 -10.81 8.30
N TYR A 82 4.92 -11.40 7.62
CA TYR A 82 4.89 -12.82 7.27
C TYR A 82 5.31 -13.02 5.81
N SER A 83 6.62 -13.09 5.57
CA SER A 83 7.18 -13.20 4.21
C SER A 83 6.80 -14.47 3.45
N THR A 84 6.30 -15.50 4.12
CA THR A 84 5.87 -16.78 3.52
C THR A 84 4.40 -16.82 3.10
N ASP A 85 3.60 -15.76 3.34
CA ASP A 85 2.21 -15.75 2.86
C ASP A 85 2.18 -15.82 1.32
N PRO A 86 1.27 -16.60 0.71
CA PRO A 86 1.16 -16.69 -0.75
C PRO A 86 1.03 -15.33 -1.46
N ALA A 87 0.40 -14.33 -0.86
CA ALA A 87 0.30 -12.99 -1.44
C ALA A 87 1.59 -12.17 -1.32
N MET A 88 2.54 -12.56 -0.46
CA MET A 88 3.89 -12.01 -0.46
C MET A 88 4.77 -12.71 -1.49
N VAL A 89 4.65 -14.04 -1.64
CA VAL A 89 5.48 -14.84 -2.56
C VAL A 89 5.01 -14.68 -4.02
N ASN A 90 3.71 -14.79 -4.25
CA ASN A 90 3.07 -14.73 -5.57
C ASN A 90 2.28 -13.43 -5.75
N TYR A 91 2.79 -12.33 -5.21
CA TYR A 91 2.09 -11.04 -5.11
C TYR A 91 1.44 -10.56 -6.43
N ARG A 92 2.06 -10.86 -7.58
CA ARG A 92 1.51 -10.52 -8.91
C ARG A 92 0.19 -11.22 -9.22
N GLU A 93 -0.02 -12.44 -8.74
CA GLU A 93 -1.27 -13.19 -8.93
C GLU A 93 -2.45 -12.55 -8.18
N PHE A 94 -2.15 -11.76 -7.14
CA PHE A 94 -3.12 -11.01 -6.36
C PHE A 94 -3.29 -9.55 -6.85
N GLY A 95 -2.59 -9.15 -7.91
CA GLY A 95 -2.67 -7.80 -8.47
C GLY A 95 -1.67 -6.79 -7.88
N PHE A 96 -0.79 -7.22 -6.97
CA PHE A 96 0.25 -6.33 -6.44
C PHE A 96 1.38 -6.09 -7.45
N THR A 97 1.93 -4.88 -7.42
CA THR A 97 3.11 -4.44 -8.18
C THR A 97 4.42 -4.91 -7.53
N GLY A 98 4.45 -5.02 -6.21
CA GLY A 98 5.62 -5.44 -5.45
C GLY A 98 5.30 -5.67 -3.98
N VAL A 99 6.34 -5.99 -3.21
CA VAL A 99 6.24 -6.37 -1.80
C VAL A 99 7.22 -5.56 -0.94
N ILE A 100 6.86 -5.34 0.32
CA ILE A 100 7.70 -4.78 1.38
C ILE A 100 7.63 -5.71 2.57
N VAL A 101 8.76 -6.14 3.10
CA VAL A 101 8.78 -6.96 4.31
C VAL A 101 8.90 -6.06 5.52
N LYS A 102 8.01 -6.24 6.51
CA LYS A 102 8.13 -5.58 7.81
C LYS A 102 9.15 -6.32 8.70
N PRO A 103 9.94 -5.61 9.53
CA PRO A 103 10.09 -4.16 9.55
C PRO A 103 10.86 -3.66 8.32
N PHE A 104 10.48 -2.50 7.80
CA PHE A 104 11.13 -1.85 6.66
C PHE A 104 11.83 -0.57 7.07
N ASP A 105 12.86 -0.19 6.31
CA ASP A 105 13.61 1.05 6.46
C ASP A 105 13.45 1.94 5.21
N LEU A 106 14.16 3.07 5.20
CA LEU A 106 14.18 3.99 4.07
C LEU A 106 14.65 3.33 2.77
N ALA A 107 15.58 2.38 2.82
CA ALA A 107 16.10 1.72 1.63
C ALA A 107 15.03 0.81 1.00
N ALA A 108 14.25 0.10 1.83
CA ALA A 108 13.13 -0.70 1.36
C ALA A 108 12.03 0.15 0.69
N ILE A 109 11.70 1.32 1.25
CA ILE A 109 10.76 2.26 0.61
C ILE A 109 11.35 2.81 -0.71
N GLN A 110 12.63 3.17 -0.74
CA GLN A 110 13.28 3.65 -1.97
C GLN A 110 13.22 2.60 -3.09
N GLU A 111 13.45 1.32 -2.80
CA GLU A 111 13.39 0.25 -3.80
C GLU A 111 12.02 0.14 -4.48
N ILE A 112 10.96 0.54 -3.79
CA ILE A 112 9.59 0.52 -4.29
C ILE A 112 9.31 1.74 -5.13
N LEU A 113 9.78 2.90 -4.68
CA LEU A 113 9.67 4.15 -5.44
C LEU A 113 10.42 4.05 -6.77
N ASP A 114 11.58 3.38 -6.79
CA ASP A 114 12.34 3.12 -8.02
C ASP A 114 11.57 2.27 -9.04
N LYS A 115 10.55 1.50 -8.60
CA LYS A 115 9.66 0.71 -9.48
C LYS A 115 8.51 1.54 -10.07
N LEU A 116 8.37 2.80 -9.69
CA LEU A 116 7.37 3.72 -10.25
C LEU A 116 7.85 4.39 -11.55
N VAL A 117 9.16 4.35 -11.84
CA VAL A 117 9.83 5.06 -12.93
C VAL A 117 10.05 4.15 -14.15
#